data_AF-A0A245ZWG2-F1
#
_entry.id   AF-A0A245ZWG2-F1
#
_cell.length_a   1.000
_cell.length_b   1.000
_cell.length_c   1.000
_cell.angle_alpha   90.00
_cell.angle_beta   90.00
_cell.angle_gamma   90.00
#
_symmetry.space_group_name_H-M   'P 1'
#
loop_
_entity.id
_entity.type
_entity.pdbx_description
1 polymer ?
#
loop_
_entity_poly.entity_id
_entity_poly.type
_entity_poly.pdbx_seq_one_letter_code
_entity_poly.pdbx_strand_id
1 'polypeptide(L)'
;MRINTKPRRQNSHRADEERRCEPHKQWIRGRRCLTAGQGCGGKIECAHVDHAGGKGMSLKVSDFATVPLCQNHHREYHRGARTFEAAHSVDLIAAAAGYTAKSPHRLKHERKLAARVSA
;
A
#
# COMPACT_ATOMS: atom_id res chain seq x y z
N MET A 1 21.26 -29.55 25.54
CA MET A 1 20.55 -30.00 24.32
C MET A 1 19.85 -28.79 23.71
N ARG A 2 20.20 -28.36 22.48
CA ARG A 2 19.54 -27.20 21.83
C ARG A 2 18.33 -27.69 21.05
N ILE A 3 17.13 -27.38 21.53
CA ILE A 3 15.87 -27.72 20.84
C ILE A 3 15.75 -26.78 19.64
N ASN A 4 15.61 -27.33 18.44
CA ASN A 4 15.39 -26.54 17.24
C ASN A 4 13.94 -26.03 17.25
N THR A 5 13.75 -24.77 17.60
CA THR A 5 12.44 -24.11 17.70
C THR A 5 11.92 -23.60 16.36
N LYS A 6 12.61 -23.90 15.24
CA LYS A 6 12.19 -23.43 13.93
C LYS A 6 10.87 -24.09 13.51
N PRO A 7 9.92 -23.33 12.95
CA PRO A 7 8.67 -23.89 12.47
C PRO A 7 8.90 -24.97 11.41
N ARG A 8 8.15 -26.08 11.52
CA ARG A 8 8.22 -27.21 10.59
C ARG A 8 7.88 -26.85 9.14
N ARG A 9 7.09 -25.79 8.93
CA ARG A 9 6.78 -25.22 7.61
C ARG A 9 7.15 -23.74 7.59
N GLN A 10 8.03 -23.37 6.67
CA GLN A 10 8.39 -21.99 6.40
C GLN A 10 7.45 -21.43 5.32
N ASN A 11 7.04 -20.18 5.46
CA ASN A 11 6.30 -19.50 4.40
C ASN A 11 7.26 -19.26 3.22
N SER A 12 6.83 -19.57 2.00
CA SER A 12 7.68 -19.40 0.80
C SER A 12 7.85 -17.94 0.39
N HIS A 13 7.11 -17.01 1.02
CA HIS A 13 7.11 -15.57 0.72
C HIS A 13 6.74 -15.18 -0.72
N ARG A 14 6.49 -16.14 -1.61
CA ARG A 14 6.14 -15.93 -3.02
C ARG A 14 4.97 -14.97 -3.20
N ALA A 15 3.91 -15.18 -2.40
CA ALA A 15 2.73 -14.33 -2.40
C ALA A 15 3.04 -12.86 -1.99
N ASP A 16 3.99 -12.62 -1.09
CA ASP A 16 4.42 -11.25 -0.72
C ASP A 16 5.23 -10.62 -1.85
N GLU A 17 6.16 -11.39 -2.44
CA GLU A 17 7.02 -10.94 -3.54
C GLU A 17 6.21 -10.50 -4.77
N GLU A 18 5.16 -11.26 -5.10
CA GLU A 18 4.24 -10.95 -6.18
C GLU A 18 3.48 -9.64 -5.93
N ARG A 19 3.29 -9.23 -4.68
CA ARG A 19 2.57 -7.99 -4.31
C ARG A 19 3.50 -6.80 -4.09
N ARG A 20 4.79 -7.05 -3.87
CA ARG A 20 5.82 -6.05 -3.59
C ARG A 20 6.29 -5.31 -4.85
N CYS A 21 6.49 -4.00 -4.71
CA CYS A 21 7.13 -3.12 -5.67
C CYS A 21 7.84 -1.97 -4.94
N GLU A 22 9.12 -2.21 -4.58
CA GLU A 22 9.93 -1.19 -3.91
C GLU A 22 10.07 0.13 -4.69
N PRO A 23 10.30 0.11 -6.02
CA PRO A 23 10.42 1.33 -6.80
C PRO A 23 9.12 2.16 -6.79
N HIS A 24 7.95 1.51 -6.79
CA HIS A 24 6.67 2.22 -6.66
C HIS A 24 6.53 2.90 -5.30
N LYS A 25 6.89 2.23 -4.20
CA LYS A 25 6.89 2.85 -2.85
C LYS A 25 7.84 4.04 -2.77
N GLN A 26 9.04 3.94 -3.36
CA GLN A 26 9.99 5.05 -3.42
C GLN A 26 9.46 6.20 -4.25
N TRP A 27 8.87 5.89 -5.41
CA TRP A 27 8.16 6.85 -6.23
C TRP A 27 7.15 7.59 -5.34
N ILE A 28 6.17 6.92 -4.73
CA ILE A 28 5.13 7.53 -3.88
C ILE A 28 5.68 8.48 -2.81
N ARG A 29 6.77 8.11 -2.12
CA ARG A 29 7.39 8.96 -1.09
C ARG A 29 7.93 10.30 -1.59
N GLY A 30 8.14 10.45 -2.89
CA GLY A 30 8.54 11.73 -3.50
C GLY A 30 7.37 12.70 -3.76
N ARG A 31 6.14 12.40 -3.33
CA ARG A 31 4.92 13.14 -3.72
C ARG A 31 4.41 13.98 -2.58
N ARG A 32 3.59 14.96 -2.92
CA ARG A 32 2.88 15.76 -1.91
C ARG A 32 1.85 14.87 -1.22
N CYS A 33 1.59 15.16 0.05
CA CYS A 33 0.53 14.50 0.82
C CYS A 33 -0.79 14.63 0.08
N LEU A 34 -1.56 13.54 -0.04
CA LEU A 34 -2.84 13.51 -0.75
C LEU A 34 -3.80 14.61 -0.28
N THR A 35 -3.86 14.85 1.03
CA THR A 35 -4.76 15.84 1.63
C THR A 35 -4.27 17.27 1.52
N ALA A 36 -2.98 17.49 1.21
CA ALA A 36 -2.31 18.79 0.99
C ALA A 36 -2.91 20.00 1.75
N GLY A 37 -3.31 19.80 3.01
CA GLY A 37 -4.18 20.71 3.75
C GLY A 37 -3.64 21.06 5.14
N GLN A 38 -4.52 21.64 5.96
CA GLN A 38 -4.20 22.01 7.34
C GLN A 38 -3.74 20.78 8.14
N GLY A 39 -2.69 20.91 8.95
CA GLY A 39 -2.15 19.80 9.75
C GLY A 39 -1.17 18.88 9.02
N CYS A 40 -0.72 19.22 7.80
CA CYS A 40 0.35 18.48 7.14
C CYS A 40 1.69 18.67 7.88
N GLY A 41 2.36 17.58 8.24
CA GLY A 41 3.66 17.63 8.92
C GLY A 41 4.44 16.31 8.83
N GLY A 42 5.77 16.44 8.86
CA GLY A 42 6.70 15.30 8.81
C GLY A 42 7.00 14.80 7.39
N LYS A 43 7.66 13.64 7.31
CA LYS A 43 8.05 13.00 6.05
C LYS A 43 6.85 12.39 5.33
N ILE A 44 6.92 12.28 4.01
CA ILE A 44 5.93 11.57 3.22
C ILE A 44 6.21 10.08 3.27
N GLU A 45 5.18 9.33 3.62
CA GLU A 45 5.17 7.89 3.75
C GLU A 45 4.21 7.27 2.74
N CYS A 46 4.42 5.98 2.51
CA CYS A 46 3.62 5.18 1.60
C CYS A 46 2.57 4.45 2.43
N ALA A 47 1.34 4.97 2.46
CA ALA A 47 0.26 4.39 3.24
C ALA A 47 -0.51 3.36 2.39
N HIS A 48 -0.62 2.12 2.87
CA HIS A 48 -1.35 1.06 2.21
C HIS A 48 -2.86 1.17 2.46
N VAL A 49 -3.66 1.13 1.40
CA VAL A 49 -5.13 1.21 1.47
C VAL A 49 -5.71 -0.18 1.74
N ASP A 50 -5.76 -0.57 3.01
CA ASP A 50 -6.06 -1.96 3.44
C ASP A 50 -7.48 -2.45 3.14
N HIS A 51 -8.40 -1.53 2.83
CA HIS A 51 -9.79 -1.83 2.52
C HIS A 51 -10.06 -1.84 1.00
N ALA A 52 -9.05 -1.58 0.15
CA ALA A 52 -9.16 -1.67 -1.31
C ALA A 52 -9.37 -3.12 -1.84
N GLY A 53 -9.56 -4.10 -0.96
CA GLY A 53 -9.83 -5.49 -1.32
C GLY A 53 -8.57 -6.31 -1.64
N GLY A 54 -8.76 -7.63 -1.79
CA GLY A 54 -7.70 -8.55 -2.26
C GLY A 54 -6.73 -9.08 -1.20
N LYS A 55 -6.98 -8.85 0.10
CA LYS A 55 -6.27 -9.50 1.20
C LYS A 55 -6.93 -10.83 1.58
N GLY A 56 -6.21 -11.93 1.45
CA GLY A 56 -6.49 -13.12 2.26
C GLY A 56 -6.08 -12.84 3.71
N MET A 57 -6.59 -13.62 4.68
CA MET A 57 -6.08 -13.54 6.05
C MET A 57 -4.55 -13.69 6.04
N SER A 58 -3.84 -12.74 6.63
CA SER A 58 -2.37 -12.67 6.68
C SER A 58 -1.64 -12.22 5.40
N LEU A 59 -2.33 -11.72 4.37
CA LEU A 59 -1.68 -11.16 3.17
C LEU A 59 -1.66 -9.63 3.18
N LYS A 60 -0.49 -9.07 2.93
CA LYS A 60 -0.31 -7.63 2.72
C LYS A 60 -0.98 -7.19 1.43
N VAL A 61 -1.59 -6.00 1.43
CA VAL A 61 -2.11 -5.37 0.22
C VAL A 61 -0.96 -5.05 -0.76
N SER A 62 -1.23 -5.06 -2.06
CA SER A 62 -0.22 -4.74 -3.06
C SER A 62 0.36 -3.35 -2.85
N ASP A 63 1.67 -3.20 -3.10
CA ASP A 63 2.33 -1.89 -3.02
C ASP A 63 1.74 -0.86 -3.99
N PHE A 64 0.97 -1.28 -5.01
CA PHE A 64 0.26 -0.37 -5.93
C PHE A 64 -1.01 0.23 -5.32
N ALA A 65 -1.63 -0.40 -4.32
CA ALA A 65 -2.75 0.19 -3.59
C ALA A 65 -2.21 1.04 -2.43
N THR A 66 -1.44 2.07 -2.77
CA THR A 66 -0.83 2.98 -1.80
C THR A 66 -1.04 4.44 -2.17
N VAL A 67 -1.08 5.30 -1.16
CA VAL A 67 -1.21 6.75 -1.30
C VAL A 67 -0.08 7.48 -0.56
N PRO A 68 0.37 8.65 -1.04
CA PRO A 68 1.33 9.48 -0.32
C PRO A 68 0.63 10.24 0.81
N LEU A 69 0.99 9.92 2.06
CA LEU A 69 0.53 10.65 3.23
C LEU A 69 1.73 11.15 4.03
N CYS A 70 1.66 12.35 4.58
CA CYS A 70 2.65 12.79 5.56
C CYS A 70 2.49 12.01 6.87
N GLN A 71 3.53 11.93 7.70
CA GLN A 71 3.51 11.20 8.97
C GLN A 71 2.29 11.51 9.85
N ASN A 72 1.86 12.77 9.90
CA ASN A 72 0.70 13.15 10.71
C ASN A 72 -0.60 12.52 10.17
N HIS A 73 -0.90 12.74 8.89
CA HIS A 73 -2.07 12.14 8.23
C HIS A 73 -1.97 10.62 8.12
N HIS A 74 -0.76 10.05 8.05
CA HIS A 74 -0.55 8.62 8.05
C HIS A 74 -0.95 8.00 9.40
N ARG A 75 -0.61 8.66 10.52
CA ARG A 75 -1.09 8.26 11.85
C ARG A 75 -2.59 8.41 12.00
N GLU A 76 -3.17 9.48 11.46
CA GLU A 76 -4.62 9.69 11.44
C GLU A 76 -5.33 8.59 10.66
N TYR A 77 -4.83 8.27 9.46
CA TYR A 77 -5.31 7.17 8.64
C TYR A 77 -5.26 5.82 9.39
N HIS A 78 -4.18 5.55 10.13
CA HIS A 78 -4.06 4.35 10.95
C HIS A 78 -5.10 4.25 12.08
N ARG A 79 -5.65 5.37 12.55
CA ARG A 79 -6.74 5.36 13.54
C ARG A 79 -8.08 5.00 12.91
N GLY A 80 -8.27 5.30 11.63
CA GLY A 80 -9.45 4.91 10.89
C GLY A 80 -9.45 5.41 9.45
N ALA A 81 -9.45 4.48 8.50
CA ALA A 81 -9.48 4.80 7.07
C ALA A 81 -10.77 5.52 6.66
N ARG A 82 -11.95 5.02 7.05
CA ARG A 82 -13.25 5.60 6.67
C ARG A 82 -13.47 6.98 7.27
N THR A 83 -13.00 7.18 8.51
CA THR A 83 -13.07 8.49 9.18
C THR A 83 -12.13 9.48 8.53
N PHE A 84 -10.95 9.05 8.08
CA PHE A 84 -10.01 9.88 7.34
C PHE A 84 -10.59 10.32 5.98
N GLU A 85 -11.20 9.39 5.24
CA GLU A 85 -11.88 9.68 3.98
C GLU A 85 -12.99 10.73 4.16
N ALA A 86 -13.82 10.56 5.19
CA ALA A 86 -14.88 11.52 5.50
C ALA A 86 -14.33 12.89 5.95
N ALA A 87 -13.31 12.91 6.82
CA ALA A 87 -12.73 14.13 7.36
C ALA A 87 -12.04 14.99 6.29
N HIS A 88 -11.38 14.35 5.33
CA HIS A 88 -10.63 15.02 4.27
C HIS A 88 -11.36 15.05 2.93
N SER A 89 -12.58 14.49 2.85
CA SER A 89 -13.37 14.36 1.62
C SER A 89 -12.57 13.74 0.46
N VAL A 90 -11.84 12.66 0.76
CA VAL A 90 -11.02 11.93 -0.21
C VAL A 90 -11.51 10.51 -0.38
N ASP A 91 -11.39 9.99 -1.61
CA ASP A 91 -11.55 8.56 -1.90
C ASP A 91 -10.14 7.95 -2.04
N LEU A 92 -9.75 7.12 -1.07
CA LEU A 92 -8.41 6.53 -1.04
C LEU A 92 -8.20 5.49 -2.13
N ILE A 93 -9.25 4.77 -2.53
CA ILE A 93 -9.19 3.75 -3.58
C ILE A 93 -8.98 4.44 -4.92
N ALA A 94 -9.80 5.46 -5.23
CA ALA A 94 -9.66 6.24 -6.44
C ALA A 94 -8.30 6.96 -6.50
N ALA A 95 -7.84 7.51 -5.36
CA ALA A 95 -6.53 8.14 -5.28
C ALA A 95 -5.40 7.14 -5.58
N ALA A 96 -5.41 5.96 -4.94
CA ALA A 96 -4.41 4.92 -5.17
C ALA A 96 -4.38 4.44 -6.63
N ALA A 97 -5.56 4.27 -7.25
CA ALA A 97 -5.67 3.95 -8.68
C ALA A 97 -5.04 5.06 -9.55
N GLY A 98 -5.32 6.33 -9.24
CA GLY A 98 -4.74 7.48 -9.93
C GLY A 98 -3.22 7.55 -9.81
N TYR A 99 -2.65 7.22 -8.64
CA TYR A 99 -1.20 7.14 -8.45
C TYR A 99 -0.58 5.96 -9.20
N THR A 100 -1.25 4.81 -9.21
CA THR A 100 -0.81 3.64 -9.98
C THR A 100 -0.73 3.96 -11.46
N ALA A 101 -1.76 4.61 -12.03
CA ALA A 101 -1.80 4.99 -13.44
C ALA A 101 -0.67 5.97 -13.84
N LYS A 102 -0.27 6.85 -12.92
CA LYS A 102 0.83 7.82 -13.10
C LYS A 102 2.22 7.24 -12.83
N SER A 103 2.30 6.06 -12.20
CA SER A 103 3.57 5.46 -11.84
C SER A 103 4.33 4.96 -13.09
N PRO A 104 5.64 5.23 -13.23
CA PRO A 104 6.45 4.67 -14.32
C PRO A 104 6.55 3.14 -14.23
N HIS A 105 6.23 2.57 -13.07
CA HIS A 105 6.24 1.12 -12.83
C HIS A 105 4.86 0.48 -13.02
N ARG A 106 3.88 1.19 -13.62
CA ARG A 106 2.53 0.66 -13.89
C ARG A 106 2.54 -0.60 -14.74
N LEU A 107 3.46 -0.72 -15.71
CA LEU A 107 3.57 -1.92 -16.55
C LEU A 107 3.82 -3.17 -15.71
N LYS A 108 4.56 -3.05 -14.60
CA LYS A 108 4.78 -4.17 -13.67
C LYS A 108 3.49 -4.52 -12.92
N HIS A 109 2.66 -3.53 -12.59
CA HIS A 109 1.33 -3.77 -12.01
C HIS A 109 0.41 -4.48 -13.00
N GLU A 110 0.31 -3.95 -14.21
CA GLU A 110 -0.55 -4.50 -15.28
C GLU A 110 -0.18 -5.93 -15.62
N ARG A 111 1.11 -6.23 -15.79
CA ARG A 111 1.59 -7.62 -16.01
C ARG A 111 1.20 -8.55 -14.85
N LYS A 112 1.32 -8.08 -13.60
CA LYS A 112 0.93 -8.86 -12.42
C LYS A 112 -0.59 -9.04 -12.31
N LEU A 113 -1.36 -8.03 -12.68
CA LEU A 113 -2.83 -8.09 -12.68
C LEU A 113 -3.31 -9.08 -13.75
N ALA A 114 -2.78 -8.99 -14.97
CA ALA A 114 -3.09 -9.90 -16.07
C ALA A 114 -2.77 -11.36 -15.73
N ALA A 115 -1.63 -11.62 -15.06
CA ALA A 115 -1.26 -12.95 -14.59
C ALA A 115 -2.22 -13.52 -13.53
N ARG A 116 -2.91 -12.67 -12.75
CA ARG A 116 -3.90 -13.11 -11.74
C ARG A 116 -5.29 -13.36 -12.31
N VAL A 117 -5.68 -12.64 -13.36
CA VAL A 117 -6.99 -12.81 -14.03
C VAL A 117 -7.00 -14.05 -14.93
N SER A 118 -5.83 -14.48 -15.39
CA SER A 118 -5.67 -15.63 -16.30
C SER A 118 -5.45 -16.97 -15.58
N ALA A 119 -5.56 -17.01 -14.25
CA ALA A 119 -5.31 -18.17 -13.39
C ALA A 119 -6.56 -18.51 -12.57
#